data_AF-A0AA41SEN5-F1
#
_entry.id   AF-A0AA41SEN5-F1
#
_cell.length_a   1.000
_cell.length_b   1.000
_cell.length_c   1.000
_cell.angle_alpha   90.00
_cell.angle_beta   90.00
_cell.angle_gamma   90.00
#
_symmetry.space_group_name_H-M   'P 1'
#
loop_
_entity.id
_entity.type
_entity.pdbx_description
1 polymer ?
#
loop_
_entity_poly.entity_id
_entity_poly.type
_entity_poly.pdbx_seq_one_letter_code
_entity_poly.pdbx_strand_id
1 'polypeptide(L)'
;MAHGSCHQTMKFVLLISSFVLYFSCAPVYALNVGVQSTGTGVSVTKECSRKCESQFCSVPPFLRYGKYCGLLYSGCPGERPCDGLDACCMKHDVCIQVKNNDYLSQECSQAFLSCMKNFKDSGRPTFKGNKCDVGEVVDIISLVIDAALLAGRVLHKP
;
A
#
# COMPACT_ATOMS: atom_id res chain seq x y z
N MET A 1 -56.08 -36.24 9.50
CA MET A 1 -56.12 -36.02 10.97
C MET A 1 -54.66 -35.93 11.41
N ALA A 2 -53.95 -34.81 11.22
CA ALA A 2 -53.96 -33.55 11.99
C ALA A 2 -53.47 -33.72 13.44
N HIS A 3 -52.16 -33.47 13.65
CA HIS A 3 -51.47 -32.82 14.77
C HIS A 3 -50.11 -33.47 15.05
N GLY A 4 -49.03 -32.68 14.94
CA GLY A 4 -47.70 -33.13 15.39
C GLY A 4 -46.49 -32.53 14.68
N SER A 5 -46.55 -31.29 14.19
CA SER A 5 -45.40 -30.65 13.54
C SER A 5 -45.30 -29.17 13.93
N CYS A 6 -44.91 -28.90 15.18
CA CYS A 6 -44.55 -27.53 15.61
C CYS A 6 -43.57 -27.47 16.81
N HIS A 7 -43.00 -28.60 17.26
CA HIS A 7 -42.16 -28.61 18.48
C HIS A 7 -40.68 -28.98 18.23
N GLN A 8 -40.33 -29.52 17.06
CA GLN A 8 -38.96 -29.92 16.72
C GLN A 8 -38.17 -28.79 16.02
N THR A 9 -38.88 -27.91 15.29
CA THR A 9 -38.30 -26.79 14.52
C THR A 9 -37.86 -25.62 15.41
N MET A 10 -38.46 -25.44 16.60
CA MET A 10 -38.16 -24.30 17.48
C MET A 10 -36.83 -24.42 18.23
N LYS A 11 -36.33 -25.65 18.47
CA LYS A 11 -35.04 -25.87 19.13
C LYS A 11 -33.86 -25.63 18.20
N PHE A 12 -34.01 -25.96 16.92
CA PHE A 12 -32.96 -25.76 15.91
C PHE A 12 -32.77 -24.28 15.57
N VAL A 13 -33.86 -23.51 15.50
CA VAL A 13 -33.81 -22.05 15.29
C VAL A 13 -33.17 -21.33 16.48
N LEU A 14 -33.43 -21.77 17.71
CA LEU A 14 -32.82 -21.19 18.91
C LEU A 14 -31.30 -21.48 18.98
N LEU A 15 -30.86 -22.69 18.64
CA LEU A 15 -29.43 -23.02 18.62
C LEU A 15 -28.65 -22.29 17.53
N ILE A 16 -29.24 -22.12 16.33
CA ILE A 16 -28.63 -21.35 15.24
C ILE A 16 -28.62 -19.86 15.59
N SER A 17 -29.68 -19.33 16.22
CA SER A 17 -29.72 -17.94 16.70
C SER A 17 -28.66 -17.64 17.77
N SER A 18 -28.42 -18.58 18.69
CA SER A 18 -27.37 -18.43 19.71
C SER A 18 -25.95 -18.51 19.11
N PHE A 19 -25.73 -19.32 18.06
CA PHE A 19 -24.42 -19.42 17.41
C PHE A 19 -24.09 -18.18 16.56
N VAL A 20 -25.10 -17.57 15.93
CA VAL A 20 -24.96 -16.30 15.18
C VAL A 20 -24.70 -15.12 16.14
N LEU A 21 -25.34 -15.10 17.32
CA LEU A 21 -25.09 -14.10 18.35
C LEU A 21 -23.72 -14.28 19.05
N TYR A 22 -23.21 -15.52 19.16
CA TYR A 22 -21.85 -15.78 19.66
C TYR A 22 -20.77 -15.29 18.70
N PHE A 23 -21.02 -15.38 17.38
CA PHE A 23 -20.10 -14.86 16.36
C PHE A 23 -20.12 -13.33 16.23
N SER A 24 -21.09 -12.66 16.84
CA SER A 24 -21.20 -11.20 16.84
C SER A 24 -20.27 -10.51 17.84
N CYS A 25 -19.54 -11.30 18.66
CA CYS A 25 -18.65 -10.81 19.69
C CYS A 25 -17.20 -11.31 19.52
N ALA A 26 -16.81 -11.68 18.31
CA ALA A 26 -15.39 -11.56 17.98
C ALA A 26 -15.08 -10.06 18.02
N PRO A 27 -14.12 -9.59 18.85
CA PRO A 27 -13.66 -8.23 18.70
C PRO A 27 -13.11 -8.15 17.28
N VAL A 28 -13.80 -7.36 16.45
CA VAL A 28 -13.18 -6.71 15.30
C VAL A 28 -12.10 -5.79 15.88
N TYR A 29 -10.99 -6.37 16.31
CA TYR A 29 -9.69 -5.75 16.11
C TYR A 29 -9.44 -5.80 14.60
N ALA A 30 -10.27 -5.04 13.89
CA ALA A 30 -9.97 -4.58 12.57
C ALA A 30 -8.57 -3.96 12.68
N LEU A 31 -7.68 -4.37 11.77
CA LEU A 31 -6.43 -3.66 11.51
C LEU A 31 -6.82 -2.23 11.13
N ASN A 32 -6.92 -1.36 12.13
CA ASN A 32 -7.11 0.06 11.95
C ASN A 32 -5.79 0.64 11.45
N VAL A 33 -5.49 0.45 10.16
CA VAL A 33 -4.53 1.29 9.44
C VAL A 33 -5.28 2.57 9.07
N GLY A 34 -5.80 3.25 10.09
CA GLY A 34 -6.62 4.44 9.99
C GLY A 34 -6.08 5.45 10.97
N VAL A 35 -5.46 6.49 10.42
CA VAL A 35 -4.99 7.68 11.14
C VAL A 35 -6.20 8.42 11.74
N GLN A 36 -6.73 7.94 12.85
CA GLN A 36 -7.74 8.67 13.62
C GLN A 36 -7.04 9.78 14.42
N SER A 37 -6.91 10.94 13.77
CA SER A 37 -6.42 12.17 14.38
C SER A 37 -7.58 12.89 15.07
N THR A 38 -7.72 12.68 16.37
CA THR A 38 -8.50 13.56 17.24
C THR A 38 -7.57 14.53 17.95
N GLY A 39 -7.50 15.77 17.46
CA GLY A 39 -7.37 16.97 18.29
C GLY A 39 -6.08 17.25 19.07
N THR A 40 -5.10 16.36 19.09
CA THR A 40 -3.73 16.65 19.54
C THR A 40 -2.82 16.33 18.37
N GLY A 41 -2.00 17.28 17.91
CA GLY A 41 -1.07 17.07 16.81
C GLY A 41 -0.19 15.86 17.07
N VAL A 42 -0.62 14.69 16.58
CA VAL A 42 0.24 13.54 16.41
C VAL A 42 1.20 13.99 15.33
N SER A 43 2.32 14.58 15.76
CA SER A 43 3.51 14.60 14.95
C SER A 43 3.86 13.13 14.76
N VAL A 44 3.30 12.52 13.71
CA VAL A 44 3.97 11.42 13.05
C VAL A 44 5.27 12.06 12.64
N THR A 45 6.29 11.95 13.48
CA THR A 45 7.66 12.07 13.01
C THR A 45 7.71 11.11 11.86
N LYS A 46 7.57 11.65 10.63
CA LYS A 46 7.74 10.89 9.41
C LYS A 46 9.17 10.41 9.49
N GLU A 47 9.36 9.21 10.03
CA GLU A 47 10.64 8.57 10.05
C GLU A 47 11.05 8.44 8.59
N CYS A 48 11.98 9.30 8.20
CA CYS A 48 12.51 9.35 6.86
C CYS A 48 13.76 8.49 6.81
N SER A 49 14.02 7.87 5.66
CA SER A 49 15.16 6.98 5.50
C SER A 49 16.44 7.73 5.14
N ARG A 50 17.54 7.34 5.77
CA ARG A 50 18.90 7.68 5.35
C ARG A 50 19.68 6.46 4.83
N LYS A 51 19.03 5.29 4.79
CA LYS A 51 19.66 4.01 4.49
C LYS A 51 19.06 3.38 3.24
N CYS A 52 19.92 2.82 2.40
CA CYS A 52 19.50 2.04 1.24
C CYS A 52 18.98 0.67 1.71
N GLU A 53 17.66 0.54 1.80
CA GLU A 53 17.00 -0.71 2.19
C GLU A 53 16.80 -1.63 0.97
N SER A 54 16.71 -2.93 1.23
CA SER A 54 16.34 -3.96 0.25
C SER A 54 15.56 -5.06 0.99
N GLN A 55 14.41 -4.68 1.55
CA GLN A 55 13.58 -5.51 2.41
C GLN A 55 12.21 -5.74 1.76
N PHE A 56 11.67 -6.94 1.97
CA PHE A 56 10.33 -7.32 1.49
C PHE A 56 10.15 -7.07 -0.02
N CYS A 57 11.18 -7.41 -0.82
CA CYS A 57 11.30 -7.10 -2.24
C CYS A 57 10.08 -7.50 -3.08
N SER A 58 9.38 -8.58 -2.67
CA SER A 58 8.23 -9.14 -3.38
C SER A 58 6.89 -8.90 -2.70
N VAL A 59 6.84 -8.07 -1.66
CA VAL A 59 5.64 -7.87 -0.82
C VAL A 59 5.28 -6.38 -0.81
N PRO A 60 4.52 -5.87 -1.79
CA PRO A 60 4.32 -4.43 -1.99
C PRO A 60 3.88 -3.63 -0.75
N PRO A 61 2.99 -4.13 0.13
CA PRO A 61 2.63 -3.41 1.37
C PRO A 61 3.78 -3.16 2.34
N PHE A 62 4.84 -3.97 2.30
CA PHE A 62 6.00 -3.89 3.21
C PHE A 62 7.31 -3.57 2.48
N LEU A 63 7.28 -3.51 1.15
CA LEU A 63 8.45 -3.28 0.30
C LEU A 63 9.16 -1.99 0.71
N ARG A 64 10.46 -2.11 1.00
CA ARG A 64 11.37 -0.98 1.21
C ARG A 64 12.60 -1.19 0.36
N TYR A 65 12.70 -0.41 -0.71
CA TYR A 65 13.82 -0.41 -1.63
C TYR A 65 14.46 0.97 -1.68
N GLY A 66 15.79 1.02 -1.56
CA GLY A 66 16.53 2.28 -1.47
C GLY A 66 16.05 3.12 -0.28
N LYS A 67 15.96 4.43 -0.47
CA LYS A 67 15.46 5.37 0.53
C LYS A 67 14.02 5.82 0.27
N TYR A 68 13.50 5.64 -0.95
CA TYR A 68 12.27 6.28 -1.42
C TYR A 68 11.22 5.30 -1.97
N CYS A 69 11.57 4.06 -2.29
CA CYS A 69 10.58 3.13 -2.83
C CYS A 69 9.89 2.35 -1.69
N GLY A 70 8.66 2.73 -1.37
CA GLY A 70 7.81 1.98 -0.44
C GLY A 70 6.53 2.74 -0.07
N LEU A 71 5.52 2.01 0.42
CA LEU A 71 4.28 2.63 0.89
C LEU A 71 4.54 3.41 2.18
N LEU A 72 4.19 4.71 2.19
CA LEU A 72 4.41 5.60 3.34
C LEU A 72 5.87 5.61 3.82
N TYR A 73 6.81 5.37 2.92
CA TYR A 73 8.24 5.31 3.18
C TYR A 73 8.96 6.25 2.21
N SER A 74 9.79 7.16 2.73
CA SER A 74 10.50 8.13 1.90
C SER A 74 11.82 8.55 2.55
N GLY A 75 12.74 9.12 1.78
CA GLY A 75 14.06 9.52 2.24
C GLY A 75 14.05 10.88 2.94
N CYS A 76 15.04 11.12 3.80
CA CYS A 76 15.16 12.39 4.50
C CYS A 76 15.50 13.56 3.57
N PRO A 77 15.16 14.81 3.94
CA PRO A 77 15.58 15.98 3.20
C PRO A 77 17.10 16.00 2.97
N GLY A 78 17.51 16.20 1.72
CA GLY A 78 18.91 16.25 1.30
C GLY A 78 19.57 14.89 1.04
N GLU A 79 18.90 13.78 1.35
CA GLU A 79 19.41 12.45 0.99
C GLU A 79 19.41 12.25 -0.52
N ARG A 80 20.47 11.63 -1.04
CA ARG A 80 20.52 11.21 -2.44
C ARG A 80 19.90 9.82 -2.60
N PRO A 81 19.22 9.55 -3.73
CA PRO A 81 18.73 8.21 -4.04
C PRO A 81 19.89 7.23 -4.20
N CYS A 82 19.62 5.97 -3.86
CA CYS A 82 20.60 4.89 -3.85
C CYS A 82 20.99 4.45 -5.27
N ASP A 83 20.04 4.45 -6.20
CA ASP A 83 20.27 4.13 -7.62
C ASP A 83 19.25 4.83 -8.54
N GLY A 84 19.14 4.36 -9.78
CA GLY A 84 18.20 4.93 -10.75
C GLY A 84 16.73 4.64 -10.46
N LEU A 85 16.41 3.47 -9.89
CA LEU A 85 15.04 3.14 -9.48
C LEU A 85 14.61 3.99 -8.28
N ASP A 86 15.48 4.09 -7.29
CA ASP A 86 15.24 4.91 -6.10
C ASP A 86 15.07 6.39 -6.44
N ALA A 87 15.76 6.87 -7.50
CA ALA A 87 15.56 8.22 -8.02
C ALA A 87 14.18 8.41 -8.68
N CYS A 88 13.61 7.37 -9.30
CA CYS A 88 12.24 7.41 -9.80
C CYS A 88 11.24 7.53 -8.64
N CYS A 89 11.43 6.75 -7.58
CA CYS A 89 10.58 6.80 -6.39
C CYS A 89 10.66 8.16 -5.68
N MET A 90 11.87 8.73 -5.52
CA MET A 90 12.04 10.08 -4.97
C MET A 90 11.25 11.13 -5.75
N LYS A 91 11.28 11.08 -7.08
CA LYS A 91 10.51 12.02 -7.93
C LYS A 91 9.01 11.80 -7.79
N HIS A 92 8.57 10.55 -7.69
CA HIS A 92 7.18 10.21 -7.47
C HIS A 92 6.68 10.77 -6.13
N ASP A 93 7.41 10.54 -5.03
CA ASP A 93 7.06 11.06 -3.70
C ASP A 93 6.92 12.58 -3.69
N VAL A 94 7.86 13.29 -4.33
CA VAL A 94 7.81 14.75 -4.48
C VAL A 94 6.59 15.17 -5.31
N CYS A 95 6.29 14.47 -6.40
CA CYS A 95 5.12 14.74 -7.22
C CYS A 95 3.82 14.61 -6.41
N ILE A 96 3.68 13.53 -5.64
CA ILE A 96 2.52 13.29 -4.77
C ILE A 96 2.39 14.41 -3.73
N GLN A 97 3.49 14.84 -3.10
CA GLN A 97 3.48 15.95 -2.14
C GLN A 97 3.00 17.26 -2.78
N VAL A 98 3.47 17.59 -3.99
CA VAL A 98 3.06 18.78 -4.72
C VAL A 98 1.59 18.70 -5.18
N LYS A 99 1.06 17.49 -5.39
CA LYS A 99 -0.35 17.24 -5.71
C LYS A 99 -1.23 17.06 -4.46
N ASN A 100 -0.91 17.73 -3.35
CA ASN A 100 -1.68 17.67 -2.10
C ASN A 100 -1.81 16.26 -1.50
N ASN A 101 -0.79 15.41 -1.67
CA ASN A 101 -0.79 14.00 -1.28
C ASN A 101 -1.80 13.11 -2.05
N ASP A 102 -2.17 13.49 -3.27
CA ASP A 102 -3.02 12.68 -4.14
C ASP A 102 -2.24 11.51 -4.78
N TYR A 103 -2.24 10.36 -4.10
CA TYR A 103 -1.67 9.10 -4.59
C TYR A 103 -2.35 8.52 -5.84
N LEU A 104 -3.51 9.07 -6.26
CA LEU A 104 -4.22 8.68 -7.48
C LEU A 104 -3.99 9.67 -8.63
N SER A 105 -3.06 10.61 -8.46
CA SER A 105 -2.64 11.52 -9.52
C SER A 105 -2.15 10.75 -10.74
N GLN A 106 -2.88 10.89 -11.85
CA GLN A 106 -2.55 10.24 -13.11
C GLN A 106 -1.20 10.73 -13.65
N GLU A 107 -0.91 12.02 -13.50
CA GLU A 107 0.36 12.63 -13.92
C GLU A 107 1.55 12.00 -13.18
N CYS A 108 1.47 11.89 -11.84
CA CYS A 108 2.54 11.30 -11.05
C CYS A 108 2.72 9.81 -11.39
N SER A 109 1.61 9.08 -11.54
CA SER A 109 1.64 7.65 -11.87
C SER A 109 2.25 7.38 -13.25
N GLN A 110 1.85 8.14 -14.28
CA GLN A 110 2.38 7.99 -15.64
C GLN A 110 3.86 8.36 -15.75
N ALA A 111 4.26 9.46 -15.09
CA ALA A 111 5.66 9.87 -15.04
C ALA A 111 6.51 8.83 -14.33
N PHE A 112 6.00 8.22 -13.25
CA PHE A 112 6.71 7.20 -12.50
C PHE A 112 6.88 5.89 -13.30
N LEU A 113 5.81 5.39 -13.92
CA LEU A 113 5.88 4.22 -14.82
C LEU A 113 6.90 4.43 -15.95
N SER A 114 6.89 5.61 -16.57
CA SER A 114 7.84 5.95 -17.63
C SER A 114 9.29 5.98 -17.12
N CYS A 115 9.51 6.51 -15.92
CA CYS A 115 10.82 6.53 -15.28
C CYS A 115 11.34 5.12 -14.99
N MET A 116 10.52 4.27 -14.37
CA MET A 116 10.89 2.89 -14.05
C MET A 116 11.20 2.08 -15.31
N LYS A 117 10.39 2.25 -16.35
CA LYS A 117 10.65 1.62 -17.66
C LYS A 117 12.01 2.04 -18.22
N ASN A 118 12.30 3.34 -18.28
CA ASN A 118 13.57 3.83 -18.78
C ASN A 118 14.76 3.34 -17.94
N PHE A 119 14.60 3.23 -16.62
CA PHE A 119 15.63 2.67 -15.76
C PHE A 119 15.86 1.18 -16.06
N LYS A 120 14.79 0.38 -16.17
CA LYS A 120 14.86 -1.05 -16.51
C LYS A 120 15.55 -1.25 -17.87
N ASP A 121 15.15 -0.46 -18.87
CA ASP A 121 15.69 -0.52 -20.23
C ASP A 121 17.16 -0.07 -20.29
N SER A 122 17.61 0.79 -19.36
CA SER A 122 19.00 1.26 -19.33
C SER A 122 20.03 0.21 -18.89
N GLY A 123 19.59 -0.87 -18.23
CA GLY A 123 20.48 -1.89 -17.67
C GLY A 123 21.49 -1.36 -16.63
N ARG A 124 21.26 -0.16 -16.09
CA ARG A 124 22.16 0.46 -15.12
C ARG A 124 22.26 -0.36 -13.83
N PRO A 125 23.43 -0.36 -13.17
CA PRO A 125 23.62 -1.10 -11.93
C PRO A 125 22.80 -0.50 -10.77
N THR A 126 22.52 -1.35 -9.79
CA THR A 126 21.94 -0.98 -8.49
C THR A 126 23.02 -0.66 -7.45
N PHE A 127 22.61 -0.24 -6.25
CA PHE A 127 23.51 0.07 -5.15
C PHE A 127 24.16 -1.17 -4.54
N LYS A 128 25.35 -0.99 -3.96
CA LYS A 128 26.12 -2.07 -3.34
C LYS A 128 25.37 -2.66 -2.14
N GLY A 129 25.29 -3.99 -2.08
CA GLY A 129 24.66 -4.72 -0.98
C GLY A 129 23.13 -4.85 -1.11
N ASN A 130 22.55 -4.44 -2.24
CA ASN A 130 21.16 -4.74 -2.56
C ASN A 130 20.92 -6.25 -2.57
N LYS A 131 19.86 -6.70 -1.89
CA LYS A 131 19.42 -8.09 -1.78
C LYS A 131 18.20 -8.42 -2.65
N CYS A 132 17.59 -7.42 -3.29
CA CYS A 132 16.44 -7.60 -4.16
C CYS A 132 16.86 -7.85 -5.61
N ASP A 133 16.06 -8.65 -6.34
CA ASP A 133 16.06 -8.58 -7.79
C ASP A 133 15.40 -7.27 -8.24
N VAL A 134 16.15 -6.44 -8.95
CA VAL A 134 15.69 -5.08 -9.29
C VAL A 134 14.60 -5.12 -10.36
N GLY A 135 14.65 -6.09 -11.27
CA GLY A 135 13.61 -6.27 -12.28
C GLY A 135 12.28 -6.64 -11.64
N GLU A 136 12.30 -7.57 -10.69
CA GLU A 136 11.14 -7.97 -9.91
C GLU A 136 10.54 -6.79 -9.12
N VAL A 137 11.39 -5.99 -8.46
CA VAL A 137 10.94 -4.79 -7.74
C VAL A 137 10.26 -3.80 -8.69
N VAL A 138 10.83 -3.55 -9.87
CA VAL A 138 10.20 -2.70 -10.89
C VAL A 138 8.84 -3.24 -11.31
N ASP A 139 8.72 -4.55 -11.55
CA ASP A 139 7.49 -5.16 -12.04
C ASP A 139 6.37 -5.10 -10.99
N ILE A 140 6.70 -5.36 -9.72
CA ILE A 140 5.76 -5.28 -8.61
C ILE A 140 5.30 -3.85 -8.34
N ILE A 141 6.22 -2.87 -8.35
CA ILE A 141 5.84 -1.47 -8.18
C ILE A 141 5.00 -1.01 -9.38
N SER A 142 5.35 -1.39 -10.61
CA SER A 142 4.58 -1.04 -11.81
C SER A 142 3.15 -1.56 -11.73
N LEU A 143 2.94 -2.80 -11.26
CA LEU A 143 1.61 -3.36 -11.05
C LEU A 143 0.75 -2.51 -10.09
N VAL A 144 1.33 -2.09 -8.96
CA VAL A 144 0.62 -1.24 -7.98
C VAL A 144 0.29 0.14 -8.57
N ILE A 145 1.22 0.73 -9.32
CA ILE A 145 1.04 2.06 -9.90
C ILE A 145 0.07 2.03 -11.08
N ASP A 146 0.02 0.97 -11.88
CA ASP A 146 -1.00 0.79 -12.92
C ASP A 146 -2.41 0.71 -12.31
N ALA A 147 -2.56 0.02 -11.17
CA ALA A 147 -3.82 -0.02 -10.44
C ALA A 147 -4.20 1.38 -9.90
N ALA A 148 -3.25 2.14 -9.36
CA ALA A 148 -3.47 3.51 -8.90
C ALA A 148 -3.85 4.45 -10.06
N LEU A 149 -3.19 4.33 -11.20
CA LEU A 149 -3.48 5.09 -12.41
C LEU A 149 -4.89 4.79 -12.94
N LEU A 150 -5.28 3.51 -12.96
CA LEU A 150 -6.64 3.11 -13.33
C LEU A 150 -7.68 3.67 -12.36
N ALA A 151 -7.44 3.56 -11.06
CA ALA A 151 -8.32 4.12 -10.03
C ALA A 151 -8.46 5.64 -10.18
N GLY A 152 -7.35 6.36 -10.40
CA GLY A 152 -7.34 7.80 -10.66
C GLY A 152 -8.12 8.19 -11.91
N ARG A 153 -8.11 7.37 -12.97
CA ARG A 153 -8.94 7.58 -14.17
C ARG A 153 -10.43 7.37 -13.94
N VAL A 154 -10.81 6.57 -12.94
CA VAL A 154 -12.21 6.29 -12.63
C VAL A 154 -12.75 7.32 -11.64
N LEU A 155 -11.99 7.62 -10.59
CA LEU A 155 -12.43 8.45 -9.47
C LEU A 155 -12.30 9.96 -9.74
N HIS A 156 -11.38 10.38 -10.63
CA HIS A 156 -11.29 11.77 -11.07
C HIS A 156 -12.15 12.07 -12.32
N LYS A 157 -13.05 11.17 -12.72
CA LYS A 157 -14.08 11.51 -13.73
C LYS A 157 -15.09 12.47 -13.08
N PRO A 158 -15.46 13.57 -13.77
CA PRO A 158 -16.49 14.49 -13.30
C PRO A 158 -17.86 13.82 -13.22
#